data_AF-A0A2H0BG69-F1
#
_entry.id   AF-A0A2H0BG69-F1
#
_cell.length_a   1.000
_cell.length_b   1.000
_cell.length_c   1.000
_cell.angle_alpha   90.00
_cell.angle_beta   90.00
_cell.angle_gamma   90.00
#
_symmetry.space_group_name_H-M   'P 1'
#
loop_
_entity.id
_entity.type
_entity.pdbx_description
1 polymer ?
#
loop_
_entity_poly.entity_id
_entity_poly.type
_entity_poly.pdbx_seq_one_letter_code
_entity_poly.pdbx_strand_id
1 'polypeptide(L)'
;VTAYATDYQSGVKKVEFHFYHDGVWHMVYEDWSGSDGWKASVDTTGFWAQNDMKLLLWIEDNAGNRVQSNVISALTNVPVATPTETSVSTPTRTSVPTPTSTRTVVPTPTSTKTPMPTPTNTPVTDPMSGVISGTIVDEKGVPVSRVDVRLFRDTQESVYWVKWVEDGTFVFDGLPYSTWIVQ
;
A
#
# COMPACT_ATOMS: atom_id res chain seq x y z
N VAL A 1 -12.02 10.60 -1.67
CA VAL A 1 -13.49 10.42 -1.63
C VAL A 1 -14.11 11.66 -2.24
N THR A 2 -14.96 11.50 -3.25
CA THR A 2 -15.69 12.62 -3.84
C THR A 2 -17.18 12.33 -3.65
N ALA A 3 -17.92 13.25 -3.04
CA ALA A 3 -19.37 13.20 -2.95
C ALA A 3 -19.96 14.35 -3.73
N TYR A 4 -21.04 14.06 -4.45
CA TYR A 4 -21.83 15.07 -5.16
C TYR A 4 -23.14 15.21 -4.40
N ALA A 5 -23.35 16.36 -3.77
CA ALA A 5 -24.68 16.76 -3.32
C ALA A 5 -25.34 17.58 -4.42
N THR A 6 -26.62 17.27 -4.67
CA THR A 6 -27.46 18.13 -5.49
C THR A 6 -27.98 19.25 -4.60
N ASP A 7 -27.46 20.47 -4.81
CA ASP A 7 -28.01 21.68 -4.21
C ASP A 7 -29.16 22.21 -5.08
N TYR A 8 -30.34 22.39 -4.49
CA TYR A 8 -31.50 23.05 -5.13
C TYR A 8 -31.38 24.58 -5.05
N GLN A 9 -30.19 25.12 -5.32
CA GLN A 9 -29.87 26.55 -5.31
C GLN A 9 -30.02 27.25 -3.95
N SER A 10 -30.04 26.50 -2.84
CA SER A 10 -30.10 27.09 -1.49
C SER A 10 -28.71 27.22 -0.85
N GLY A 11 -27.69 26.60 -1.44
CA GLY A 11 -26.35 26.52 -0.90
C GLY A 11 -26.23 25.46 0.19
N VAL A 12 -25.05 24.86 0.29
CA VAL A 12 -24.73 23.90 1.35
C VAL A 12 -24.60 24.66 2.68
N LYS A 13 -25.32 24.18 3.69
CA LYS A 13 -25.30 24.68 5.06
C LYS A 13 -24.28 23.94 5.91
N LYS A 14 -24.20 22.62 5.74
CA LYS A 14 -23.32 21.77 6.56
C LYS A 14 -22.93 20.49 5.84
N VAL A 15 -21.71 20.02 6.09
CA VAL A 15 -21.22 18.69 5.72
C VAL A 15 -20.76 17.96 6.98
N GLU A 16 -21.30 16.77 7.22
CA GLU A 16 -20.85 15.86 8.27
C GLU A 16 -20.04 14.72 7.66
N PHE A 17 -18.90 14.43 8.28
CA PHE A 17 -18.00 13.35 7.90
C PHE A 17 -18.23 12.19 8.87
N HIS A 18 -18.62 11.06 8.31
CA HIS A 18 -18.87 9.83 9.07
C HIS A 18 -17.86 8.78 8.64
N PHE A 19 -17.18 8.20 9.63
CA PHE A 19 -16.15 7.22 9.45
C PHE A 19 -16.54 5.91 10.14
N TYR A 20 -16.56 4.83 9.38
CA TYR A 20 -16.83 3.50 9.92
C TYR A 20 -15.53 2.81 10.28
N HIS A 21 -15.43 2.41 11.55
CA HIS A 21 -14.36 1.58 12.08
C HIS A 21 -14.89 0.78 13.27
N ASP A 22 -14.20 -0.32 13.61
CA ASP A 22 -14.52 -1.16 14.78
C ASP A 22 -15.97 -1.66 14.81
N GLY A 23 -16.59 -1.79 13.64
CA GLY A 23 -17.97 -2.27 13.49
C GLY A 23 -19.06 -1.20 13.59
N VAL A 24 -18.71 0.09 13.75
CA VAL A 24 -19.66 1.17 14.02
C VAL A 24 -19.35 2.43 13.21
N TRP A 25 -20.38 3.22 12.88
CA TRP A 25 -20.23 4.54 12.27
C TRP A 25 -20.01 5.62 13.34
N HIS A 26 -18.97 6.42 13.15
CA HIS A 26 -18.63 7.55 14.00
C HIS A 26 -18.72 8.85 13.20
N MET A 27 -19.43 9.86 13.72
CA MET A 27 -19.33 11.22 13.18
C MET A 27 -18.02 11.82 13.68
N VAL A 28 -17.08 12.07 12.76
CA VAL A 28 -15.72 12.50 13.10
C VAL A 28 -15.52 14.00 12.93
N TYR A 29 -16.32 14.65 12.09
CA TYR A 29 -16.23 16.08 11.88
C TYR A 29 -17.53 16.65 11.29
N GLU A 30 -17.79 17.92 11.54
CA GLU A 30 -18.78 18.70 10.80
C GLU A 30 -18.19 20.06 10.39
N ASP A 31 -18.41 20.46 9.14
CA ASP A 31 -18.08 21.78 8.62
C ASP A 31 -19.37 22.51 8.29
N TRP A 32 -19.49 23.74 8.75
CA TRP A 32 -20.65 24.62 8.58
C TRP A 32 -20.40 25.77 7.59
N SER A 33 -19.17 25.92 7.12
CA SER A 33 -18.74 27.11 6.40
C SER A 33 -18.23 26.81 5.00
N GLY A 34 -17.67 25.61 4.79
CA GLY A 34 -17.00 25.27 3.54
C GLY A 34 -15.79 26.15 3.24
N SER A 35 -15.30 26.94 4.21
CA SER A 35 -14.26 27.96 4.01
C SER A 35 -12.91 27.37 3.59
N ASP A 36 -12.69 26.11 3.91
CA ASP A 36 -11.51 25.32 3.50
C ASP A 36 -11.79 24.36 2.33
N GLY A 37 -13.01 24.42 1.77
CA GLY A 37 -13.50 23.55 0.70
C GLY A 37 -14.22 22.30 1.18
N TRP A 38 -14.89 22.33 2.34
CA TRP A 38 -15.59 21.19 2.95
C TRP A 38 -14.64 20.03 3.20
N LYS A 39 -13.66 20.26 4.08
CA LYS A 39 -12.61 19.29 4.38
C LYS A 39 -12.66 18.82 5.83
N ALA A 40 -12.18 17.60 6.05
CA ALA A 40 -11.94 17.05 7.36
C ALA A 40 -10.61 16.28 7.35
N SER A 41 -9.93 16.28 8.50
CA SER A 41 -8.80 15.41 8.78
C SER A 41 -9.19 14.46 9.89
N VAL A 42 -8.86 13.18 9.73
CA VAL A 42 -9.11 12.14 10.73
C VAL A 42 -7.76 11.59 11.15
N ASP A 43 -7.47 11.67 12.44
CA ASP A 43 -6.32 10.98 13.01
C ASP A 43 -6.68 9.52 13.24
N THR A 44 -6.04 8.63 12.50
CA THR A 44 -6.24 7.18 12.61
C THR A 44 -5.22 6.53 13.56
N THR A 45 -4.43 7.33 14.26
CA THR A 45 -3.44 6.83 15.23
C THR A 45 -4.15 6.02 16.32
N GLY A 46 -3.68 4.79 16.53
CA GLY A 46 -4.23 3.90 17.56
C GLY A 46 -5.41 3.04 17.10
N PHE A 47 -5.90 3.19 15.87
CA PHE A 47 -6.84 2.21 15.32
C PHE A 47 -6.13 0.86 15.17
N TRP A 48 -6.81 -0.22 15.54
CA TRP A 48 -6.31 -1.56 15.29
C TRP A 48 -6.34 -1.87 13.80
N ALA A 49 -5.61 -2.92 13.43
CA ALA A 49 -5.59 -3.41 12.06
C ALA A 49 -6.99 -3.89 11.65
N GLN A 50 -7.54 -3.35 10.55
CA GLN A 50 -8.86 -3.73 10.05
C GLN A 50 -9.02 -3.45 8.56
N ASN A 51 -9.84 -4.29 7.91
CA ASN A 51 -9.98 -4.41 6.46
C ASN A 51 -11.33 -3.92 5.90
N ASP A 52 -12.14 -3.25 6.72
CA ASP A 52 -13.47 -2.76 6.31
C ASP A 52 -13.74 -1.33 6.83
N MET A 53 -12.80 -0.40 6.63
CA MET A 53 -13.02 1.00 7.01
C MET A 53 -13.78 1.72 5.90
N LYS A 54 -14.71 2.58 6.29
CA LYS A 54 -15.60 3.26 5.32
C LYS A 54 -15.69 4.75 5.59
N LEU A 55 -15.85 5.53 4.53
CA LEU A 55 -16.18 6.95 4.62
C LEU A 55 -17.53 7.23 3.97
N LEU A 56 -18.29 8.09 4.62
CA LEU A 56 -19.58 8.57 4.18
C LEU A 56 -19.73 10.06 4.54
N LEU A 57 -20.42 10.82 3.69
CA LEU A 57 -20.78 12.21 3.95
C LEU A 57 -22.30 12.37 4.06
N TRP A 58 -22.73 13.21 5.00
CA TRP A 58 -24.07 13.76 5.04
C TRP A 58 -24.01 15.25 4.73
N ILE A 59 -24.84 15.71 3.82
CA ILE A 59 -24.84 17.10 3.35
C ILE A 59 -26.23 17.67 3.61
N GLU A 60 -26.28 18.81 4.30
CA GLU A 60 -27.49 19.57 4.57
C GLU A 60 -27.42 20.91 3.85
N ASP A 61 -28.51 21.30 3.18
CA ASP A 61 -28.64 22.60 2.54
C ASP A 61 -29.33 23.64 3.44
N ASN A 62 -29.36 24.92 3.04
CA ASN A 62 -29.98 25.97 3.85
C ASN A 62 -31.51 25.82 3.99
N ALA A 63 -32.16 25.05 3.12
CA ALA A 63 -33.57 24.70 3.22
C ALA A 63 -33.83 23.51 4.17
N GLY A 64 -32.79 22.88 4.71
CA GLY A 64 -32.87 21.75 5.62
C GLY A 64 -33.01 20.39 4.91
N ASN A 65 -32.83 20.34 3.59
CA ASN A 65 -32.79 19.08 2.87
C ASN A 65 -31.48 18.35 3.17
N ARG A 66 -31.55 17.05 3.41
CA ARG A 66 -30.40 16.23 3.79
C ARG A 66 -30.18 15.08 2.80
N VAL A 67 -28.95 14.94 2.30
CA VAL A 67 -28.56 13.91 1.34
C VAL A 67 -27.31 13.17 1.82
N GLN A 68 -27.22 11.89 1.47
CA GLN A 68 -26.10 11.02 1.81
C GLN A 68 -25.25 10.74 0.56
N SER A 69 -23.93 10.70 0.72
CA SER A 69 -23.03 10.24 -0.36
C SER A 69 -23.10 8.73 -0.57
N ASN A 70 -22.47 8.23 -1.63
CA ASN A 70 -22.09 6.82 -1.68
C ASN A 70 -21.09 6.50 -0.56
N VAL A 71 -21.10 5.25 -0.10
CA VAL A 71 -20.12 4.73 0.86
C VAL A 71 -18.85 4.32 0.12
N ILE A 72 -17.69 4.71 0.63
CA ILE A 72 -16.40 4.24 0.11
C ILE A 72 -15.82 3.26 1.11
N SER A 73 -15.61 2.00 0.68
CA SER A 73 -15.23 0.88 1.56
C SER A 73 -13.84 0.31 1.30
N ALA A 74 -12.98 1.02 0.59
CA ALA A 74 -11.66 0.54 0.21
C ALA A 74 -10.55 0.93 1.21
N LEU A 75 -10.90 1.40 2.40
CA LEU A 75 -9.90 1.84 3.39
C LEU A 75 -9.51 0.67 4.28
N THR A 76 -8.20 0.46 4.43
CA THR A 76 -7.65 -0.56 5.32
C THR A 76 -6.56 0.06 6.16
N ASN A 77 -6.60 -0.18 7.47
CA ASN A 77 -5.47 0.10 8.35
C ASN A 77 -4.71 -1.21 8.51
N VAL A 78 -3.61 -1.37 7.77
CA VAL A 78 -2.75 -2.56 7.87
C VAL A 78 -1.55 -2.24 8.75
N PRO A 79 -1.15 -3.14 9.66
CA PRO A 79 0.01 -2.91 10.50
C PRO A 79 1.25 -2.95 9.60
N VAL A 80 2.13 -1.95 9.76
CA VAL A 80 3.42 -1.94 9.08
C VAL A 80 4.19 -3.16 9.55
N ALA A 81 4.61 -4.02 8.60
CA ALA A 81 5.43 -5.17 8.93
C ALA A 81 6.69 -4.69 9.66
N THR A 82 6.86 -5.12 10.91
CA THR A 82 8.09 -4.83 11.65
C THR A 82 9.25 -5.50 10.92
N PRO A 83 10.31 -4.78 10.51
CA PRO A 83 11.44 -5.39 9.86
C PRO A 83 12.02 -6.44 10.81
N THR A 84 12.04 -7.69 10.36
CA THR A 84 12.66 -8.77 11.13
C THR A 84 14.17 -8.55 11.08
N GLU A 85 14.79 -8.24 12.22
CA GLU A 85 16.24 -8.09 12.30
C GLU A 85 16.89 -9.39 11.81
N THR A 86 17.57 -9.30 10.68
CA THR A 86 18.35 -10.41 10.15
C THR A 86 19.60 -10.51 11.01
N SER A 87 19.72 -11.58 11.79
CA SER A 87 20.90 -11.80 12.63
C SER A 87 22.15 -11.93 11.75
N VAL A 88 23.05 -10.96 11.88
CA VAL A 88 24.35 -10.99 11.19
C VAL A 88 25.22 -12.01 11.91
N SER A 89 25.54 -13.11 11.23
CA SER A 89 26.46 -14.12 11.77
C SER A 89 27.86 -13.50 11.97
N THR A 90 28.30 -13.41 13.23
CA THR A 90 29.63 -12.91 13.59
C THR A 90 30.72 -13.82 12.98
N PRO A 91 31.70 -13.28 12.23
CA PRO A 91 32.76 -14.11 11.66
C PRO A 91 33.57 -14.77 12.78
N THR A 92 33.66 -16.10 12.75
CA THR A 92 34.43 -16.89 13.70
C THR A 92 35.92 -16.71 13.39
N ARG A 93 36.73 -16.29 14.38
CA ARG A 93 38.18 -16.13 14.21
C ARG A 93 38.81 -17.49 13.90
N THR A 94 39.44 -17.60 12.73
CA THR A 94 40.23 -18.77 12.34
C THR A 94 41.52 -18.81 13.17
N SER A 95 41.69 -19.83 14.00
CA SER A 95 42.95 -20.05 14.70
C SER A 95 44.03 -20.52 13.72
N VAL A 96 45.20 -19.89 13.79
CA VAL A 96 46.39 -20.27 13.01
C VAL A 96 46.98 -21.55 13.62
N PRO A 97 47.17 -22.64 12.86
CA PRO A 97 47.73 -23.87 13.40
C PRO A 97 49.21 -23.68 13.77
N THR A 98 49.56 -24.03 15.01
CA THR A 98 50.95 -24.09 15.49
C THR A 98 51.61 -25.37 14.98
N PRO A 99 52.84 -25.32 14.40
CA PRO A 99 53.52 -26.52 13.92
C PRO A 99 53.82 -27.45 15.10
N THR A 100 53.23 -28.65 15.08
CA THR A 100 53.40 -29.67 16.13
C THR A 100 54.21 -30.83 15.55
N SER A 101 55.19 -31.33 16.30
CA SER A 101 56.04 -32.45 15.94
C SER A 101 55.23 -33.74 15.73
N THR A 102 55.46 -34.39 14.59
CA THR A 102 54.66 -35.52 14.10
C THR A 102 55.01 -36.80 14.86
N ARG A 103 54.12 -37.27 15.73
CA ARG A 103 54.01 -38.69 16.05
C ARG A 103 52.94 -39.30 15.15
N THR A 104 53.27 -40.40 14.48
CA THR A 104 52.37 -41.15 13.60
C THR A 104 51.23 -41.74 14.43
N VAL A 105 50.04 -41.15 14.33
CA VAL A 105 48.82 -41.70 14.94
C VAL A 105 48.02 -42.42 13.86
N VAL A 106 47.56 -43.62 14.20
CA VAL A 106 46.68 -44.48 13.38
C VAL A 106 45.40 -43.71 13.03
N PRO A 107 44.92 -43.73 11.78
CA PRO A 107 43.74 -42.96 11.38
C PRO A 107 42.49 -43.54 12.05
N THR A 108 41.86 -42.74 12.91
CA THR A 108 40.52 -42.98 13.45
C THR A 108 39.48 -42.62 12.37
N PRO A 109 38.43 -43.42 12.14
CA PRO A 109 37.44 -43.16 11.11
C PRO A 109 36.75 -41.80 11.31
N THR A 110 36.90 -40.91 10.33
CA THR A 110 36.34 -39.56 10.34
C THR A 110 34.86 -39.61 10.01
N SER A 111 34.01 -39.06 10.87
CA SER A 111 32.59 -38.88 10.57
C SER A 111 32.42 -37.83 9.48
N THR A 112 31.91 -38.27 8.32
CA THR A 112 31.57 -37.40 7.20
C THR A 112 30.40 -36.51 7.63
N LYS A 113 30.66 -35.20 7.84
CA LYS A 113 29.59 -34.23 8.05
C LYS A 113 28.79 -34.11 6.77
N THR A 114 27.53 -34.56 6.83
CA THR A 114 26.55 -34.40 5.76
C THR A 114 26.44 -32.90 5.44
N PRO A 115 26.54 -32.48 4.16
CA PRO A 115 26.38 -31.09 3.79
C PRO A 115 25.00 -30.61 4.25
N MET A 116 25.00 -29.54 5.05
CA MET A 116 23.78 -28.87 5.46
C MET A 116 23.09 -28.31 4.20
N PRO A 117 21.80 -28.56 3.99
CA PRO A 117 21.09 -28.03 2.83
C PRO A 117 21.23 -26.51 2.83
N THR A 118 21.72 -25.97 1.72
CA THR A 118 21.78 -24.53 1.49
C THR A 118 20.35 -24.00 1.57
N PRO A 119 20.05 -22.96 2.37
CA PRO A 119 18.73 -22.38 2.39
C PRO A 119 18.44 -21.85 0.98
N THR A 120 17.48 -22.49 0.31
CA THR A 120 16.92 -21.99 -0.94
C THR A 120 16.17 -20.71 -0.59
N ASN A 121 16.58 -19.58 -1.18
CA ASN A 121 15.80 -18.35 -1.13
C ASN A 121 14.46 -18.62 -1.82
N THR A 122 13.45 -19.01 -1.03
CA THR A 122 12.07 -18.98 -1.49
C THR A 122 11.74 -17.51 -1.74
N PRO A 123 11.31 -17.11 -2.95
CA PRO A 123 10.90 -15.74 -3.19
C PRO A 123 9.81 -15.39 -2.19
N VAL A 124 10.09 -14.42 -1.33
CA VAL A 124 9.10 -13.85 -0.42
C VAL A 124 8.10 -13.13 -1.30
N THR A 125 6.97 -13.78 -1.58
CA THR A 125 5.79 -13.11 -2.10
C THR A 125 5.29 -12.20 -0.99
N ASP A 126 5.60 -10.91 -1.08
CA ASP A 126 5.11 -9.90 -0.15
C ASP A 126 3.58 -9.93 -0.17
N PRO A 127 2.91 -10.28 0.96
CA PRO A 127 1.46 -10.49 1.01
C PRO A 127 0.63 -9.22 0.82
N MET A 128 1.25 -8.05 0.63
CA MET A 128 0.57 -6.76 0.43
C MET A 128 0.93 -6.09 -0.91
N SER A 129 0.92 -6.85 -2.00
CA SER A 129 1.05 -6.28 -3.35
C SER A 129 -0.30 -5.89 -3.95
N GLY A 130 -0.40 -4.64 -4.40
CA GLY A 130 -1.55 -4.09 -5.12
C GLY A 130 -1.41 -4.26 -6.64
N VAL A 131 -2.53 -4.06 -7.33
CA VAL A 131 -2.60 -4.05 -8.80
C VAL A 131 -3.21 -2.72 -9.25
N ILE A 132 -2.54 -2.05 -10.19
CA ILE A 132 -3.07 -0.88 -10.90
C ILE A 132 -3.25 -1.28 -12.36
N SER A 133 -4.46 -1.16 -12.89
CA SER A 133 -4.75 -1.45 -14.29
C SER A 133 -5.71 -0.43 -14.87
N GLY A 134 -5.71 -0.28 -16.19
CA GLY A 134 -6.54 0.69 -16.88
C GLY A 134 -6.52 0.54 -18.39
N THR A 135 -7.38 1.29 -19.07
CA THR A 135 -7.38 1.43 -20.53
C THR A 135 -7.27 2.91 -20.88
N ILE A 136 -6.34 3.23 -21.78
CA ILE A 136 -6.10 4.56 -22.32
C ILE A 136 -6.95 4.69 -23.57
N VAL A 137 -7.83 5.68 -23.59
CA VAL A 137 -8.73 5.95 -24.72
C VAL A 137 -8.60 7.39 -25.19
N ASP A 138 -8.88 7.64 -26.47
CA ASP A 138 -8.95 8.98 -27.05
C ASP A 138 -10.27 9.69 -26.68
N GLU A 139 -10.47 10.91 -27.20
CA GLU A 139 -11.70 11.71 -26.98
C GLU A 139 -12.98 11.02 -27.48
N LYS A 140 -12.86 9.99 -28.34
CA LYS A 140 -13.97 9.21 -28.90
C LYS A 140 -14.17 7.89 -28.14
N GLY A 141 -13.38 7.62 -27.10
CA GLY A 141 -13.42 6.36 -26.34
C GLY A 141 -12.70 5.19 -27.02
N VAL A 142 -11.89 5.44 -28.05
CA VAL A 142 -11.14 4.39 -28.77
C VAL A 142 -9.80 4.14 -28.07
N PRO A 143 -9.40 2.88 -27.80
CA PRO A 143 -8.13 2.58 -27.16
C PRO A 143 -6.92 3.13 -27.91
N VAL A 144 -5.99 3.74 -27.17
CA VAL A 144 -4.77 4.33 -27.71
C VAL A 144 -3.63 3.32 -27.58
N SER A 145 -3.23 2.75 -28.71
CA SER A 145 -2.09 1.83 -28.82
C SER A 145 -0.75 2.56 -28.93
N ARG A 146 0.35 1.85 -28.63
CA ARG A 146 1.75 2.26 -28.85
C ARG A 146 2.17 3.46 -28.01
N VAL A 147 1.85 3.38 -26.73
CA VAL A 147 2.21 4.41 -25.74
C VAL A 147 3.06 3.80 -24.63
N ASP A 148 3.95 4.63 -24.09
CA ASP A 148 4.64 4.33 -22.84
C ASP A 148 3.77 4.80 -21.68
N VAL A 149 3.43 3.88 -20.79
CA VAL A 149 2.77 4.21 -19.52
C VAL A 149 3.81 4.18 -18.41
N ARG A 150 3.92 5.28 -17.69
CA ARG A 150 4.91 5.47 -16.62
C ARG A 150 4.21 5.48 -15.28
N LEU A 151 4.73 4.69 -14.36
CA LEU A 151 4.28 4.62 -12.99
C LEU A 151 5.33 5.27 -12.08
N PHE A 152 4.91 6.23 -11.27
CA PHE A 152 5.73 6.93 -10.30
C PHE A 152 5.24 6.67 -8.88
N ARG A 153 6.17 6.56 -7.93
CA ARG A 153 5.86 6.36 -6.51
C ARG A 153 6.00 7.70 -5.76
N ASP A 154 4.91 8.18 -5.16
CA ASP A 154 4.87 9.42 -4.37
C ASP A 154 5.39 10.67 -5.16
N THR A 155 5.90 11.70 -4.48
CA THR A 155 6.52 12.92 -5.05
C THR A 155 7.89 12.69 -5.69
N GLN A 156 8.31 11.44 -5.90
CA GLN A 156 9.61 11.16 -6.53
C GLN A 156 9.59 11.50 -8.02
N GLU A 157 10.64 12.17 -8.50
CA GLU A 157 10.83 12.47 -9.93
C GLU A 157 11.25 11.23 -10.75
N SER A 158 11.65 10.14 -10.08
CA SER A 158 12.09 8.91 -10.73
C SER A 158 10.94 7.99 -11.07
N VAL A 159 10.92 7.51 -12.32
CA VAL A 159 9.99 6.48 -12.79
C VAL A 159 10.24 5.17 -12.03
N TYR A 160 9.20 4.62 -11.44
CA TYR A 160 9.24 3.30 -10.80
C TYR A 160 9.11 2.18 -11.84
N TRP A 161 8.22 2.35 -12.82
CA TRP A 161 8.03 1.38 -13.90
C TRP A 161 7.61 2.07 -15.19
N VAL A 162 8.11 1.59 -16.33
CA VAL A 162 7.58 1.91 -17.67
C VAL A 162 7.02 0.63 -18.29
N LYS A 163 5.84 0.72 -18.90
CA LYS A 163 5.25 -0.36 -19.69
C LYS A 163 4.86 0.17 -21.08
N TRP A 164 5.39 -0.49 -22.10
CA TRP A 164 4.93 -0.31 -23.47
C TRP A 164 3.59 -1.01 -23.67
N VAL A 165 2.60 -0.29 -24.19
CA VAL A 165 1.22 -0.76 -24.31
C VAL A 165 0.82 -0.79 -25.78
N GLU A 166 0.46 -1.97 -26.29
CA GLU A 166 0.13 -2.16 -27.71
C GLU A 166 -1.36 -2.00 -28.05
N ASP A 167 -2.26 -2.15 -27.08
CA ASP A 167 -3.71 -2.21 -27.29
C ASP A 167 -4.49 -1.17 -26.46
N GLY A 168 -3.77 -0.29 -25.76
CA GLY A 168 -4.31 0.71 -24.86
C GLY A 168 -4.58 0.20 -23.44
N THR A 169 -4.41 -1.09 -23.14
CA THR A 169 -4.60 -1.63 -21.79
C THR A 169 -3.27 -1.84 -21.07
N PHE A 170 -3.22 -1.43 -19.80
CA PHE A 170 -2.05 -1.66 -18.95
C PHE A 170 -2.42 -2.31 -17.62
N VAL A 171 -1.46 -3.04 -17.07
CA VAL A 171 -1.52 -3.68 -15.77
C VAL A 171 -0.13 -3.60 -15.14
N PHE A 172 -0.06 -3.06 -13.93
CA PHE A 172 1.08 -3.07 -13.02
C PHE A 172 0.68 -3.88 -11.80
N ASP A 173 1.33 -5.00 -11.56
CA ASP A 173 1.10 -5.90 -10.44
C ASP A 173 2.32 -5.93 -9.49
N GLY A 174 2.18 -6.56 -8.33
CA GLY A 174 3.30 -6.64 -7.40
C GLY A 174 3.63 -5.31 -6.71
N LEU A 175 2.74 -4.31 -6.74
CA LEU A 175 3.06 -2.97 -6.26
C LEU A 175 3.00 -2.90 -4.73
N PRO A 176 4.06 -2.44 -4.04
CA PRO A 176 3.99 -2.23 -2.61
C PRO A 176 2.98 -1.14 -2.26
N TYR A 177 2.44 -1.18 -1.03
CA TYR A 177 1.53 -0.16 -0.54
C TYR A 177 2.19 1.23 -0.60
N SER A 178 1.61 2.14 -1.39
CA SER A 178 2.11 3.50 -1.60
C SER A 178 1.09 4.35 -2.36
N THR A 179 1.40 5.64 -2.51
CA THR A 179 0.72 6.52 -3.45
C THR A 179 1.40 6.41 -4.80
N TRP A 180 0.61 6.28 -5.86
CA TRP A 180 1.10 6.06 -7.22
C TRP A 180 0.51 7.08 -8.18
N ILE A 181 1.32 7.53 -9.13
CA ILE A 181 0.91 8.42 -10.23
C ILE A 181 1.15 7.66 -11.54
N VAL A 182 0.14 7.63 -12.41
CA VAL A 182 0.25 7.10 -13.77
C VAL A 182 0.32 8.27 -14.74
N GLN A 183 1.32 8.29 -15.63
CA GLN A 183 1.49 9.28 -16.70
C GLN A 183 1.70 8.61 -18.05
#